data_AF-A0A3B3W1X8-F1
#
_entry.id   AF-A0A3B3W1X8-F1
#
_cell.length_a   1.000
_cell.length_b   1.000
_cell.length_c   1.000
_cell.angle_alpha   90.00
_cell.angle_beta   90.00
_cell.angle_gamma   90.00
#
_symmetry.space_group_name_H-M   'P 1'
#
loop_
_entity.id
_entity.type
_entity.pdbx_description
1 polymer ?
#
loop_
_entity_poly.entity_id
_entity_poly.type
_entity_poly.pdbx_seq_one_letter_code
_entity_poly.pdbx_strand_id
1 'polypeptide(L)'
;ESESSHYESYGEEEDDEDEGGGLVKDRAHYIQWSSSQISLRPTPESRLCGYLWRRKWLGQWSKQLFIIKNDMLLCYKFARDLLPQLELNLHGCQIVYKSKSSAKIQHQLKLVPVGSESLVLGYSSFQQADEWRKLNVLMNCQWQSLQCQVEDGVLNMFGEEMEKDEEEEVKRSPQYTVQLRGCEVRDDPDRCYRISLSMLGDQVAVLE
;
A
#
# COMPACT_ATOMS: atom_id res chain seq x y z
N GLU A 1 60.53 8.91 2.01
CA GLU A 1 60.23 10.20 1.36
C GLU A 1 60.23 9.93 -0.14
N SER A 2 59.26 10.25 -0.98
CA SER A 2 57.90 10.78 -0.84
C SER A 2 57.19 10.49 -2.17
N GLU A 3 55.87 10.56 -2.16
CA GLU A 3 54.92 10.17 -3.20
C GLU A 3 55.03 10.95 -4.52
N SER A 4 54.54 10.36 -5.61
CA SER A 4 53.70 11.07 -6.58
C SER A 4 53.10 10.07 -7.57
N SER A 5 51.84 9.69 -7.37
CA SER A 5 51.01 9.09 -8.42
C SER A 5 50.23 10.21 -9.09
N HIS A 6 50.41 10.32 -10.42
CA HIS A 6 49.86 11.37 -11.25
C HIS A 6 48.38 11.10 -11.52
N TYR A 7 47.55 12.06 -11.15
CA TYR A 7 46.09 12.08 -11.28
C TYR A 7 45.68 12.43 -12.71
N GLU A 8 44.88 11.58 -13.38
CA GLU A 8 44.16 11.96 -14.60
C GLU A 8 42.76 12.45 -14.23
N SER A 9 42.55 13.76 -14.38
CA SER A 9 41.26 14.44 -14.24
C SER A 9 40.44 14.23 -15.51
N TYR A 10 39.34 13.46 -15.42
CA TYR A 10 38.36 13.38 -16.50
C TYR A 10 37.45 14.61 -16.45
N GLY A 11 37.22 15.20 -17.62
CA GLY A 11 36.76 16.57 -17.81
C GLY A 11 35.43 16.91 -17.15
N GLU A 12 35.39 18.11 -16.60
CA GLU A 12 34.17 18.87 -16.35
C GLU A 12 33.50 19.13 -17.71
N GLU A 13 32.39 18.46 -17.97
CA GLU A 13 31.44 18.91 -18.99
C GLU A 13 30.67 20.10 -18.40
N GLU A 14 30.69 21.17 -19.18
CA GLU A 14 30.33 22.54 -18.84
C GLU A 14 28.90 22.66 -18.31
N ASP A 15 28.76 23.36 -17.17
CA ASP A 15 27.49 23.91 -16.69
C ASP A 15 26.97 24.91 -17.72
N ASP A 16 26.04 24.46 -18.58
CA ASP A 16 25.21 25.37 -19.37
C ASP A 16 24.28 26.15 -18.43
N GLU A 17 24.62 27.43 -18.26
CA GLU A 17 23.79 28.49 -17.72
C GLU A 17 22.42 28.54 -18.45
N ASP A 18 21.34 28.15 -17.78
CA ASP A 18 19.99 28.57 -18.18
C ASP A 18 19.43 29.53 -17.13
N GLU A 19 19.68 30.82 -17.38
CA GLU A 19 18.94 31.95 -16.83
C GLU A 19 17.47 31.87 -17.28
N GLY A 20 16.65 31.18 -16.48
CA GLY A 20 15.21 31.20 -16.67
C GLY A 20 14.51 30.66 -15.44
N GLY A 21 13.95 31.56 -14.62
CA GLY A 21 13.23 31.24 -13.39
C GLY A 21 12.11 30.22 -13.60
N GLY A 22 12.44 28.95 -13.48
CA GLY A 22 11.51 27.84 -13.46
C GLY A 22 11.86 26.99 -12.25
N LEU A 23 11.08 27.11 -11.19
CA LEU A 23 10.99 26.11 -10.13
C LEU A 23 11.05 24.74 -10.81
N VAL A 24 12.10 23.95 -10.56
CA VAL A 24 12.16 22.55 -10.95
C VAL A 24 10.98 21.89 -10.25
N LYS A 25 9.82 21.87 -10.92
CA LYS A 25 8.63 21.19 -10.45
C LYS A 25 9.04 19.74 -10.38
N ASP A 26 9.12 19.22 -9.16
CA ASP A 26 9.27 17.82 -8.90
C ASP A 26 8.33 17.05 -9.85
N ARG A 27 8.93 16.29 -10.78
CA ARG A 27 8.20 15.54 -11.79
C ARG A 27 7.36 14.43 -11.15
N ALA A 28 7.67 14.06 -9.91
CA ALA A 28 6.92 13.10 -9.12
C ALA A 28 5.84 13.82 -8.29
N HIS A 29 4.88 14.44 -8.98
CA HIS A 29 3.75 15.16 -8.37
C HIS A 29 2.90 14.32 -7.39
N TYR A 30 3.06 13.01 -7.37
CA TYR A 30 2.46 12.09 -6.40
C TYR A 30 3.29 11.87 -5.11
N ILE A 31 4.51 12.43 -5.00
CA ILE A 31 5.41 12.36 -3.82
C ILE A 31 5.41 13.69 -3.04
N GLN A 32 4.34 14.49 -3.07
CA GLN A 32 4.25 15.64 -2.17
C GLN A 32 4.06 15.18 -0.72
N TRP A 33 5.17 14.90 -0.04
CA TRP A 33 5.23 14.60 1.38
C TRP A 33 5.20 15.91 2.18
N SER A 34 4.08 16.20 2.86
CA SER A 34 4.05 17.18 3.94
C SER A 34 4.49 16.49 5.24
N SER A 35 5.77 16.58 5.59
CA SER A 35 6.39 15.94 6.76
C SER A 35 6.04 16.58 8.11
N SER A 36 5.05 17.48 8.18
CA SER A 36 4.77 18.30 9.37
C SER A 36 3.40 18.12 10.02
N GLN A 37 2.54 17.17 9.58
CA GLN A 37 1.19 17.03 10.17
C GLN A 37 0.80 15.57 10.42
N ILE A 38 1.30 15.02 11.53
CA ILE A 38 0.98 13.65 11.97
C ILE A 38 -0.25 13.61 12.91
N SER A 39 -0.73 14.73 13.46
CA SER A 39 -1.70 14.66 14.57
C SER A 39 -3.15 15.07 14.32
N LEU A 40 -3.60 15.55 13.14
CA LEU A 40 -5.01 16.01 12.99
C LEU A 40 -5.77 15.69 11.66
N ARG A 41 -5.22 14.88 10.72
CA ARG A 41 -5.82 14.44 9.41
C ARG A 41 -6.14 15.57 8.40
N PRO A 42 -6.17 15.35 7.05
CA PRO A 42 -6.31 14.13 6.25
C PRO A 42 -4.98 13.60 5.68
N THR A 43 -4.83 12.28 5.59
CA THR A 43 -3.65 11.61 5.00
C THR A 43 -3.39 12.05 3.55
N PRO A 44 -2.12 12.10 3.10
CA PRO A 44 -1.78 12.44 1.72
C PRO A 44 -2.54 11.49 0.78
N GLU A 45 -2.97 12.01 -0.36
CA GLU A 45 -3.86 11.31 -1.30
C GLU A 45 -3.35 9.90 -1.66
N SER A 46 -2.04 9.64 -1.55
CA SER A 46 -1.41 8.30 -1.61
C SER A 46 -1.27 7.63 -0.23
N ARG A 47 -1.90 6.46 -0.06
CA ARG A 47 -1.88 5.68 1.19
C ARG A 47 -0.75 4.66 1.28
N LEU A 48 -0.30 4.14 0.14
CA LEU A 48 0.76 3.12 0.08
C LEU A 48 1.51 3.25 -1.24
N CYS A 49 2.84 3.11 -1.21
CA CYS A 49 3.70 3.22 -2.38
C CYS A 49 4.85 2.21 -2.30
N GLY A 50 5.16 1.55 -3.41
CA GLY A 50 6.29 0.63 -3.44
C GLY A 50 6.53 -0.02 -4.79
N TYR A 51 7.78 -0.49 -4.98
CA TYR A 51 8.13 -1.27 -6.15
C TYR A 51 7.78 -2.74 -5.94
N LEU A 52 6.82 -3.23 -6.72
CA LEU A 52 6.32 -4.61 -6.63
C LEU A 52 6.52 -5.33 -7.97
N TRP A 53 6.47 -6.66 -7.93
CA TRP A 53 6.50 -7.46 -9.14
C TRP A 53 5.08 -7.62 -9.70
N ARG A 54 4.85 -7.22 -10.94
CA ARG A 54 3.60 -7.49 -11.66
C ARG A 54 3.74 -8.73 -12.52
N ARG A 55 2.80 -9.68 -12.41
CA ARG A 55 2.73 -10.82 -13.32
C ARG A 55 2.03 -10.43 -14.61
N LYS A 56 2.67 -10.74 -15.74
CA LYS A 56 2.10 -10.61 -17.08
C LYS A 56 1.37 -11.90 -17.47
N TRP A 57 0.54 -11.84 -18.51
CA TRP A 57 -0.21 -12.97 -19.05
C TRP A 57 0.65 -14.20 -19.40
N LEU A 58 1.89 -14.01 -19.90
CA LEU A 58 2.85 -15.08 -20.18
C LEU A 58 3.60 -15.61 -18.94
N GLY A 59 3.20 -15.22 -17.73
CA GLY A 59 3.86 -15.61 -16.47
C GLY A 59 5.17 -14.87 -16.18
N GLN A 60 5.63 -14.00 -17.08
CA GLN A 60 6.77 -13.11 -16.85
C GLN A 60 6.46 -12.09 -15.75
N TRP A 61 7.48 -11.72 -14.97
CA TRP A 61 7.38 -10.72 -13.92
C TRP A 61 8.15 -9.46 -14.29
N SER A 62 7.59 -8.29 -14.01
CA SER A 62 8.28 -7.01 -14.14
C SER A 62 8.14 -6.21 -12.85
N LYS A 63 9.25 -5.68 -12.35
CA LYS A 63 9.25 -4.78 -11.19
C LYS A 63 8.78 -3.40 -11.64
N GLN A 64 7.75 -2.86 -11.00
CA GLN A 64 7.09 -1.61 -11.37
C GLN A 64 6.69 -0.85 -10.11
N LEU A 65 6.49 0.46 -10.22
CA LEU A 65 6.05 1.28 -9.12
C LEU A 65 4.52 1.17 -8.98
N PHE A 66 4.05 0.89 -7.78
CA PHE A 66 2.63 0.88 -7.43
C PHE A 66 2.32 1.92 -6.38
N ILE A 67 1.19 2.60 -6.54
CA ILE A 67 0.72 3.63 -5.62
C ILE A 67 -0.78 3.41 -5.40
N ILE A 68 -1.21 3.27 -4.15
CA ILE A 68 -2.63 3.35 -3.79
C ILE A 68 -2.95 4.81 -3.54
N LYS A 69 -3.79 5.40 -4.38
CA LYS A 69 -4.27 6.77 -4.26
C LYS A 69 -5.80 6.75 -4.21
N ASN A 70 -6.39 7.27 -3.14
CA ASN A 70 -7.84 7.16 -2.88
C ASN A 70 -8.31 5.68 -2.93
N ASP A 71 -9.18 5.34 -3.88
CA ASP A 71 -9.68 4.00 -4.20
C ASP A 71 -8.97 3.35 -5.40
N MET A 72 -7.92 3.97 -5.94
CA MET A 72 -7.23 3.53 -7.15
C MET A 72 -5.85 2.96 -6.84
N LEU A 73 -5.56 1.77 -7.38
CA LEU A 73 -4.21 1.25 -7.50
C LEU A 73 -3.62 1.67 -8.85
N LEU A 74 -2.62 2.53 -8.80
CA LEU A 74 -1.90 3.06 -9.94
C LEU A 74 -0.60 2.28 -10.14
N CYS A 75 -0.23 2.01 -11.40
CA CYS A 75 1.02 1.34 -11.74
C CYS A 75 1.80 2.14 -12.77
N TYR A 76 3.04 2.52 -12.44
CA TYR A 76 3.95 3.26 -13.30
C TYR A 76 5.11 2.37 -13.74
N LYS A 77 5.55 2.53 -14.98
CA LYS A 77 6.67 1.73 -15.49
C LYS A 77 7.97 2.24 -14.86
N PHE A 78 8.08 3.55 -14.69
CA PHE A 78 9.17 4.24 -14.01
C PHE A 78 8.64 5.35 -13.10
N ALA A 79 9.39 5.70 -12.06
CA ALA A 79 9.03 6.78 -11.14
C ALA A 79 9.05 8.20 -11.75
N ARG A 80 9.49 8.34 -13.00
CA ARG A 80 9.45 9.62 -13.73
C ARG A 80 8.25 9.73 -14.66
N ASP A 81 7.48 8.66 -14.80
CA ASP A 81 6.33 8.64 -15.69
C ASP A 81 5.24 9.54 -15.12
N LEU A 82 4.69 10.42 -15.96
CA LEU A 82 3.65 11.36 -15.55
C LEU A 82 2.26 10.70 -15.47
N LEU A 83 2.05 9.64 -16.25
CA LEU A 83 0.78 8.91 -16.31
C LEU A 83 0.99 7.44 -15.93
N PRO A 84 0.05 6.84 -15.20
CA PRO A 84 0.10 5.42 -14.91
C PRO A 84 -0.15 4.62 -16.19
N GLN A 85 0.49 3.46 -16.30
CA GLN A 85 0.22 2.53 -17.40
C GLN A 85 -0.99 1.61 -17.11
N LEU A 86 -1.43 1.59 -15.85
CA LEU A 86 -2.58 0.83 -15.37
C LEU A 86 -3.18 1.59 -14.19
N GLU A 87 -4.48 1.73 -14.23
CA GLU A 87 -5.31 2.23 -13.14
C GLU A 87 -6.34 1.14 -12.82
N LEU A 88 -6.43 0.73 -11.57
CA LEU A 88 -7.35 -0.31 -11.12
C LEU A 88 -8.16 0.22 -9.94
N ASN A 89 -9.48 0.26 -10.08
CA ASN A 89 -10.38 0.62 -8.99
C ASN A 89 -10.47 -0.54 -7.99
N LEU A 90 -10.14 -0.26 -6.72
CA LEU A 90 -10.12 -1.22 -5.63
C LEU A 90 -11.50 -1.47 -5.03
N HIS A 91 -12.50 -0.65 -5.35
CA HIS A 91 -13.87 -0.83 -4.88
C HIS A 91 -14.44 -2.18 -5.33
N GLY A 92 -14.89 -2.98 -4.37
CA GLY A 92 -15.39 -4.33 -4.62
C GLY A 92 -14.32 -5.34 -5.07
N CYS A 93 -13.03 -4.97 -5.13
CA CYS A 93 -11.97 -5.92 -5.46
C CYS A 93 -11.83 -6.98 -4.35
N GLN A 94 -11.78 -8.24 -4.74
CA GLN A 94 -11.36 -9.30 -3.83
C GLN A 94 -9.84 -9.42 -3.86
N ILE A 95 -9.22 -9.51 -2.68
CA ILE A 95 -7.78 -9.69 -2.54
C ILE A 95 -7.51 -11.09 -1.99
N VAL A 96 -6.71 -11.88 -2.71
CA VAL A 96 -6.37 -13.25 -2.34
C VAL A 96 -4.86 -13.40 -2.21
N TYR A 97 -4.38 -13.75 -1.02
CA TYR A 97 -2.98 -14.09 -0.78
C TYR A 97 -2.68 -15.54 -1.14
N LYS A 98 -1.50 -15.78 -1.73
CA LYS A 98 -0.96 -17.11 -1.99
C LYS A 98 0.53 -17.15 -1.67
N SER A 99 0.94 -18.16 -0.91
CA SER A 99 2.35 -18.55 -0.77
C SER A 99 2.67 -19.69 -1.73
N LYS A 100 3.80 -19.61 -2.43
CA LYS A 100 4.28 -20.62 -3.39
C LYS A 100 5.76 -20.91 -3.15
N SER A 101 6.07 -21.89 -2.31
CA SER A 101 7.44 -22.22 -1.87
C SER A 101 8.44 -22.46 -3.01
N SER A 102 8.02 -23.08 -4.12
CA SER A 102 8.89 -23.40 -5.27
C SER A 102 8.95 -22.30 -6.35
N ALA A 103 8.24 -21.19 -6.19
CA ALA A 103 8.20 -20.12 -7.18
C ALA A 103 9.31 -19.09 -6.93
N LYS A 104 9.84 -18.49 -8.03
CA LYS A 104 10.74 -17.32 -7.95
C LYS A 104 10.18 -16.19 -7.10
N ILE A 105 8.86 -16.04 -7.11
CA ILE A 105 8.12 -15.08 -6.29
C ILE A 105 7.14 -15.87 -5.44
N GLN A 106 7.49 -16.06 -4.17
CA GLN A 106 6.75 -16.92 -3.26
C GLN A 106 5.46 -16.25 -2.77
N HIS A 107 5.53 -14.98 -2.38
CA HIS A 107 4.40 -14.25 -1.80
C HIS A 107 3.66 -13.46 -2.88
N GLN A 108 2.39 -13.77 -3.10
CA GLN A 108 1.58 -13.16 -4.16
C GLN A 108 0.25 -12.66 -3.62
N LEU A 109 -0.16 -11.45 -4.02
CA LEU A 109 -1.53 -10.96 -3.89
C LEU A 109 -2.18 -10.97 -5.27
N LYS A 110 -3.34 -11.63 -5.36
CA LYS A 110 -4.21 -11.58 -6.52
C LYS A 110 -5.36 -10.63 -6.21
N LEU A 111 -5.42 -9.52 -6.93
CA LEU A 111 -6.56 -8.62 -6.95
C LEU A 111 -7.53 -9.10 -8.03
N VAL A 112 -8.80 -9.26 -7.68
CA VAL A 112 -9.87 -9.68 -8.57
C VAL A 112 -10.92 -8.58 -8.59
N PRO A 113 -10.84 -7.64 -9.54
CA PRO A 113 -11.86 -6.61 -9.71
C PRO A 113 -13.16 -7.20 -10.23
N VAL A 114 -14.26 -6.51 -9.95
CA VAL A 114 -15.57 -6.89 -10.48
C VAL A 114 -15.60 -6.64 -11.99
N GLY A 115 -15.89 -7.68 -12.78
CA GLY A 115 -16.06 -7.57 -14.23
C GLY A 115 -14.79 -7.33 -15.05
N SER A 116 -13.60 -7.45 -14.46
CA SER A 116 -12.32 -7.26 -15.16
C SER A 116 -11.32 -8.39 -14.86
N GLU A 117 -10.23 -8.44 -15.64
CA GLU A 117 -9.16 -9.42 -15.40
C GLU A 117 -8.44 -9.18 -14.07
N SER A 118 -7.99 -10.27 -13.45
CA SER A 118 -7.26 -10.20 -12.19
C SER A 118 -5.82 -9.70 -12.37
N LEU A 119 -5.38 -8.84 -11.47
CA LEU A 119 -3.97 -8.42 -11.33
C LEU A 119 -3.26 -9.31 -10.30
N VAL A 120 -2.04 -9.77 -10.61
CA VAL A 120 -1.21 -10.49 -9.63
C VAL A 120 0.05 -9.71 -9.34
N LEU A 121 0.20 -9.38 -8.06
CA LEU A 121 1.35 -8.70 -7.48
C LEU A 121 2.20 -9.70 -6.70
N GLY A 122 3.50 -9.50 -6.76
CA GLY A 122 4.52 -10.32 -6.16
C GLY A 122 5.38 -9.52 -5.18
N TYR A 123 5.65 -10.13 -4.03
CA TYR A 123 6.30 -9.50 -2.89
C TYR A 123 7.56 -10.27 -2.48
N SER A 124 8.52 -9.58 -1.88
CA SER A 124 9.77 -10.20 -1.42
C SER A 124 9.60 -10.98 -0.10
N SER A 125 8.57 -10.67 0.69
CA SER A 125 8.30 -11.33 1.98
C SER A 125 6.80 -11.38 2.27
N PHE A 126 6.42 -12.23 3.22
CA PHE A 126 5.07 -12.26 3.77
C PHE A 126 4.68 -10.91 4.38
N GLN A 127 5.53 -10.32 5.21
CA GLN A 127 5.28 -9.02 5.87
C GLN A 127 4.97 -7.92 4.84
N GLN A 128 5.74 -7.84 3.75
CA GLN A 128 5.47 -6.87 2.69
C GLN A 128 4.11 -7.14 2.02
N ALA A 129 3.75 -8.40 1.77
CA ALA A 129 2.43 -8.74 1.23
C ALA A 129 1.30 -8.47 2.24
N ASP A 130 1.59 -8.54 3.54
CA ASP A 130 0.63 -8.29 4.61
C ASP A 130 0.34 -6.80 4.78
N GLU A 131 1.37 -5.93 4.76
CA GLU A 131 1.19 -4.47 4.76
C GLU A 131 0.25 -4.00 3.65
N TRP A 132 0.37 -4.58 2.46
CA TRP A 132 -0.48 -4.24 1.30
C TRP A 132 -1.92 -4.77 1.40
N ARG A 133 -2.27 -5.48 2.47
CA ARG A 133 -3.62 -5.97 2.79
C ARG A 133 -4.26 -5.32 4.01
N LYS A 134 -3.49 -4.55 4.81
CA LYS A 134 -4.00 -3.91 6.02
C LYS A 134 -4.94 -2.76 5.67
N LEU A 135 -5.90 -2.52 6.57
CA LEU A 135 -6.81 -1.38 6.54
C LEU A 135 -6.48 -0.45 7.70
N ASN A 136 -6.67 0.85 7.51
CA ASN A 136 -6.65 1.81 8.60
C ASN A 136 -8.00 1.73 9.31
N VAL A 137 -8.02 1.40 10.59
CA VAL A 137 -9.24 1.25 11.38
C VAL A 137 -9.23 2.26 12.52
N LEU A 138 -10.30 3.04 12.64
CA LEU A 138 -10.62 3.84 13.82
C LEU A 138 -11.42 3.00 14.78
N MET A 139 -10.85 2.73 15.95
CA MET A 139 -11.56 2.18 17.11
C MET A 139 -11.08 2.88 18.36
N ASN A 140 -11.96 3.04 19.36
CA ASN A 140 -11.63 3.68 20.63
C ASN A 140 -10.93 5.05 20.45
N CYS A 141 -11.37 5.82 19.44
CA CYS A 141 -10.81 7.12 19.07
C CYS A 141 -9.33 7.10 18.62
N GLN A 142 -8.80 5.95 18.20
CA GLN A 142 -7.44 5.80 17.67
C GLN A 142 -7.43 5.09 16.31
N TRP A 143 -6.66 5.63 15.36
CA TRP A 143 -6.42 5.00 14.06
C TRP A 143 -5.26 4.01 14.15
N GLN A 144 -5.45 2.80 13.63
CA GLN A 144 -4.44 1.74 13.57
C GLN A 144 -4.47 1.03 12.23
N SER A 145 -3.31 0.59 11.73
CA SER A 145 -3.23 -0.29 10.55
C SER A 145 -3.44 -1.73 11.00
N LEU A 146 -4.57 -2.33 10.65
CA LEU A 146 -4.98 -3.66 11.11
C LEU A 146 -5.26 -4.58 9.92
N GLN A 147 -4.86 -5.84 10.06
CA GLN A 147 -5.33 -6.89 9.16
C GLN A 147 -6.78 -7.22 9.52
N CYS A 148 -7.68 -7.15 8.53
CA CYS A 148 -9.10 -7.37 8.73
C CYS A 148 -9.55 -8.66 8.03
N GLN A 149 -10.33 -9.49 8.72
CA GLN A 149 -10.91 -10.72 8.16
C GLN A 149 -12.37 -10.84 8.62
N VAL A 150 -13.27 -11.11 7.68
CA VAL A 150 -14.66 -11.45 8.01
C VAL A 150 -14.82 -12.97 8.03
N GLU A 151 -15.24 -13.53 9.16
CA GLU A 151 -15.48 -14.96 9.36
C GLU A 151 -16.77 -15.13 10.15
N ASP A 152 -17.69 -15.98 9.68
CA ASP A 152 -18.97 -16.27 10.32
C ASP A 152 -19.80 -15.04 10.77
N GLY A 153 -19.75 -13.97 9.97
CA GLY A 153 -20.47 -12.72 10.26
C GLY A 153 -19.83 -11.86 11.36
N VAL A 154 -18.56 -12.13 11.70
CA VAL A 154 -17.74 -11.35 12.62
C VAL A 154 -16.57 -10.74 11.84
N LEU A 155 -16.35 -9.44 12.02
CA LEU A 155 -15.14 -8.76 11.57
C LEU A 155 -14.07 -8.92 12.66
N ASN A 156 -13.03 -9.70 12.36
CA ASN A 156 -11.84 -9.90 13.16
C ASN A 156 -10.72 -8.95 12.70
N MET A 157 -10.08 -8.26 13.65
CA MET A 157 -9.04 -7.28 13.35
C MET A 157 -7.78 -7.58 14.17
N PHE A 158 -6.65 -7.70 13.48
CA PHE A 158 -5.37 -8.12 14.05
C PHE A 158 -4.33 -6.99 13.88
N GLY A 159 -3.67 -6.59 14.97
CA GLY A 159 -2.65 -5.52 14.95
C GLY A 159 -1.28 -5.97 14.45
N GLU A 160 -0.21 -5.40 14.96
CA GLU A 160 1.14 -5.97 14.89
C GLU A 160 1.45 -6.68 16.22
N GLU A 161 1.93 -7.91 16.16
CA GLU A 161 2.44 -8.60 17.35
C GLU A 161 3.91 -8.23 17.50
N MET A 162 4.31 -7.80 18.70
CA MET A 162 5.72 -7.84 19.06
C MET A 162 6.13 -9.32 19.03
N GLU A 163 7.16 -9.64 18.25
CA GLU A 163 7.73 -10.97 18.09
C GLU A 163 7.79 -11.67 19.45
N LYS A 164 6.90 -12.65 19.66
CA LYS A 164 7.06 -13.62 20.73
C LYS A 164 7.86 -14.77 20.13
N ASP A 165 8.89 -15.16 20.87
CA ASP A 165 9.91 -16.14 20.49
C ASP A 165 9.33 -17.32 19.70
N GLU A 166 10.00 -17.60 18.59
CA GLU A 166 9.67 -18.61 17.59
C GLU A 166 9.65 -20.02 18.20
N GLU A 167 8.53 -20.50 18.74
CA GLU A 167 8.40 -21.96 18.98
C GLU A 167 6.97 -22.52 19.05
N GLU A 168 5.93 -21.70 18.99
CA GLU A 168 4.55 -22.20 18.80
C GLU A 168 3.87 -21.46 17.65
N GLU A 169 3.22 -22.20 16.73
CA GLU A 169 2.17 -21.66 15.87
C GLU A 169 1.00 -21.20 16.77
N VAL A 170 1.18 -20.10 17.49
CA VAL A 170 0.12 -19.50 18.29
C VAL A 170 -0.86 -18.93 17.28
N LYS A 171 -2.00 -19.59 17.15
CA LYS A 171 -3.13 -19.09 16.36
C LYS A 171 -3.47 -17.70 16.89
N ARG A 172 -3.10 -16.69 16.11
CA ARG A 172 -3.23 -15.28 16.43
C ARG A 172 -4.65 -14.95 16.90
N SER A 173 -4.80 -14.38 18.08
CA SER A 173 -6.12 -13.90 18.54
C SER A 173 -6.40 -12.50 17.98
N PRO A 174 -7.63 -12.20 17.54
CA PRO A 174 -7.98 -10.86 17.09
C PRO A 174 -7.84 -9.87 18.25
N GLN A 175 -7.25 -8.70 17.96
CA GLN A 175 -7.15 -7.58 18.89
C GLN A 175 -8.52 -6.93 19.11
N TYR A 176 -9.34 -6.87 18.03
CA TYR A 176 -10.72 -6.40 18.08
C TYR A 176 -11.64 -7.32 17.29
N THR A 177 -12.89 -7.42 17.75
CA THR A 177 -13.95 -8.15 17.06
C THR A 177 -15.21 -7.30 17.01
N VAL A 178 -15.91 -7.31 15.87
CA VAL A 178 -17.20 -6.63 15.70
C VAL A 178 -18.19 -7.62 15.10
N GLN A 179 -19.31 -7.84 15.79
CA GLN A 179 -20.41 -8.64 15.23
C GLN A 179 -21.12 -7.82 14.16
N LEU A 180 -21.07 -8.28 12.90
CA LEU A 180 -21.68 -7.55 11.78
C LEU A 180 -23.20 -7.72 11.74
N ARG A 181 -23.74 -8.76 12.39
CA ARG A 181 -25.18 -8.98 12.47
C ARG A 181 -25.83 -7.88 13.32
N GLY A 182 -26.70 -7.10 12.69
CA GLY A 182 -27.34 -5.94 13.34
C GLY A 182 -26.53 -4.64 13.23
N CYS A 183 -25.33 -4.69 12.65
CA CYS A 183 -24.61 -3.46 12.31
C CYS A 183 -25.27 -2.75 11.14
N GLU A 184 -25.36 -1.44 11.24
CA GLU A 184 -25.56 -0.55 10.11
C GLU A 184 -24.21 -0.28 9.45
N VAL A 185 -24.11 -0.54 8.15
CA VAL A 185 -22.93 -0.24 7.33
C VAL A 185 -23.23 1.00 6.51
N ARG A 186 -22.44 2.05 6.66
CA ARG A 186 -22.54 3.29 5.88
C ARG A 186 -21.25 3.55 5.11
N ASP A 187 -21.36 3.80 3.81
CA ASP A 187 -20.31 4.39 3.01
C ASP A 187 -20.20 5.91 3.26
N ASP A 188 -19.06 6.49 2.91
CA ASP A 188 -18.82 7.94 2.93
C ASP A 188 -18.75 8.42 1.45
N PRO A 189 -19.74 9.18 0.95
CA PRO A 189 -19.75 9.65 -0.44
C PRO A 189 -18.56 10.55 -0.79
N ASP A 190 -18.04 11.28 0.19
CA ASP A 190 -16.89 12.17 0.02
C ASP A 190 -15.56 11.40 0.12
N ARG A 191 -15.59 10.18 0.66
CA ARG A 191 -14.45 9.25 0.80
C ARG A 191 -14.89 7.84 0.46
N CYS A 192 -15.00 7.54 -0.84
CA CYS A 192 -15.51 6.27 -1.37
C CYS A 192 -14.82 4.98 -0.83
N TYR A 193 -13.66 5.11 -0.18
CA TYR A 193 -12.92 4.01 0.46
C TYR A 193 -13.16 3.89 1.97
N ARG A 194 -13.97 4.77 2.58
CA ARG A 194 -14.31 4.74 3.99
C ARG A 194 -15.65 4.03 4.22
N ILE A 195 -15.64 3.12 5.19
CA ILE A 195 -16.84 2.42 5.67
C ILE A 195 -16.98 2.66 7.17
N SER A 196 -18.16 3.07 7.62
CA SER A 196 -18.50 3.22 9.04
C SER A 196 -19.42 2.08 9.47
N LEU A 197 -19.07 1.43 10.57
CA LEU A 197 -19.90 0.42 11.22
C LEU A 197 -20.55 1.03 12.47
N SER A 198 -21.87 0.87 12.61
CA SER A 198 -22.61 1.33 13.78
C SER A 198 -23.50 0.24 14.36
N MET A 199 -23.64 0.19 15.68
CA MET A 199 -24.51 -0.74 16.40
C MET A 199 -25.41 0.07 17.33
N LEU A 200 -26.73 -0.07 17.19
CA LEU A 200 -27.72 0.66 18.00
C LEU A 200 -27.53 2.21 18.00
N GLY A 201 -26.99 2.76 16.90
CA GLY A 201 -26.72 4.19 16.74
C GLY A 201 -25.30 4.61 17.13
N ASP A 202 -24.54 3.77 17.83
CA ASP A 202 -23.16 4.06 18.22
C ASP A 202 -22.17 3.57 17.16
N GLN A 203 -21.22 4.42 16.77
CA GLN A 203 -20.14 4.04 15.85
C GLN A 203 -19.16 3.10 16.56
N VAL A 204 -19.01 1.88 16.05
CA VAL A 204 -18.14 0.85 16.65
C VAL A 204 -16.79 0.75 15.94
N ALA A 205 -16.73 1.06 14.65
CA ALA A 205 -15.48 1.13 13.88
C ALA A 205 -15.65 1.99 12.63
N VAL A 206 -14.56 2.60 12.18
CA VAL A 206 -14.44 3.16 10.82
C VAL A 206 -13.27 2.50 10.13
N LEU A 207 -13.46 1.96 8.94
CA LEU A 207 -12.45 1.30 8.14
C LEU A 207 -12.13 2.18 6.92
N GLU A 208 -10.84 2.33 6.63
CA GLU A 208 -10.29 2.98 5.44
C GLU A 208 -9.28 2.05 4.78
#